data_AF-A0A842R0B9-F1
#
_entry.id   AF-A0A842R0B9-F1
#
_cell.length_a   1.000
_cell.length_b   1.000
_cell.length_c   1.000
_cell.angle_alpha   90.00
_cell.angle_beta   90.00
_cell.angle_gamma   90.00
#
_symmetry.space_group_name_H-M   'P 1'
#
loop_
_entity.id
_entity.type
_entity.pdbx_description
1 polymer ?
#
loop_
_entity_poly.entity_id
_entity_poly.type
_entity_poly.pdbx_seq_one_letter_code
_entity_poly.pdbx_strand_id
1 'polypeptide(L)'
;MDGIKVSRDHIIIHKCRKCGTFLIADTFKNKTRKCTSCNYTNKLDRVVIIQRFSSMHRAQNALRYLKIPREMRGEIPYLLYSTLDDVQSQENAARAFMKSIKPLLANGMKTWEVKRKAIAQGLDWPAVERILVQMRENGEIVLDRNHELHLSQGRY
;
A
#
# COMPACT_ATOMS: atom_id res chain seq x y z
N MET A 1 -9.74 34.68 8.76
CA MET A 1 -9.83 33.35 8.13
C MET A 1 -8.69 32.53 8.69
N ASP A 2 -8.95 31.81 9.77
CA ASP A 2 -7.95 31.08 10.53
C ASP A 2 -7.44 29.88 9.73
N GLY A 3 -6.14 29.90 9.43
CA GLY A 3 -5.45 28.82 8.74
C GLY A 3 -5.46 27.55 9.58
N ILE A 4 -6.27 26.57 9.17
CA ILE A 4 -6.24 25.22 9.72
C ILE A 4 -4.86 24.63 9.42
N LYS A 5 -3.95 24.68 10.40
CA LYS A 5 -2.72 23.89 10.41
C LYS A 5 -3.09 22.42 10.54
N VAL A 6 -3.27 21.75 9.41
CA VAL A 6 -3.45 20.31 9.36
C VAL A 6 -2.12 19.66 9.76
N SER A 7 -1.97 19.30 11.04
CA SER A 7 -0.97 18.30 11.44
C SER A 7 -1.39 16.97 10.83
N ARG A 8 -0.94 16.72 9.59
CA ARG A 8 -1.44 15.65 8.73
C ARG A 8 -1.20 14.24 9.29
N ASP A 9 -0.28 14.03 10.22
CA ASP A 9 0.06 12.69 10.74
C ASP A 9 -0.15 12.56 12.26
N HIS A 10 -1.38 12.18 12.65
CA HIS A 10 -1.83 12.04 14.04
C HIS A 10 -2.06 10.58 14.46
N ILE A 11 -1.91 9.62 13.55
CA ILE A 11 -1.97 8.20 13.87
C ILE A 11 -0.55 7.66 13.94
N ILE A 12 -0.23 6.92 15.00
CA ILE A 12 1.10 6.36 15.21
C ILE A 12 1.04 4.84 15.37
N ILE A 13 2.08 4.16 14.89
CA ILE A 13 2.44 2.81 15.33
C ILE A 13 3.58 2.93 16.32
N HIS A 14 3.46 2.27 17.46
CA HIS A 14 4.48 2.21 18.49
C HIS A 14 4.60 0.80 19.07
N LYS A 15 5.67 0.52 19.80
CA LYS A 15 5.80 -0.71 20.58
C LYS A 15 5.24 -0.51 21.99
N CYS A 16 4.60 -1.53 22.53
CA CYS A 16 4.30 -1.60 23.95
C CYS A 16 5.61 -1.57 24.74
N ARG A 17 5.71 -0.69 25.75
CA ARG A 17 6.91 -0.54 26.57
C ARG A 17 7.20 -1.76 27.45
N LYS A 18 6.18 -2.59 27.74
CA LYS A 18 6.31 -3.80 28.58
C LYS A 18 6.63 -5.05 27.77
N CYS A 19 5.85 -5.34 26.72
CA CYS A 19 5.95 -6.61 25.99
C CYS A 19 6.42 -6.48 24.54
N GLY A 20 6.74 -5.27 24.06
CA GLY A 20 7.24 -5.05 22.70
C GLY A 20 6.22 -5.18 21.57
N THR A 21 4.99 -5.65 21.84
CA THR A 21 3.93 -5.79 20.83
C THR A 21 3.63 -4.46 20.13
N PHE A 22 3.48 -4.49 18.81
CA PHE A 22 3.09 -3.31 18.04
C PHE A 22 1.63 -2.93 18.28
N LEU A 23 1.40 -1.63 18.47
CA LEU A 23 0.10 -1.02 18.78
C LEU A 23 -0.11 0.21 17.88
N ILE A 24 -1.37 0.49 17.55
CA ILE A 24 -1.79 1.74 16.91
C ILE A 24 -2.46 2.64 17.94
N ALA A 25 -2.20 3.94 17.85
CA ALA A 25 -2.89 4.96 18.60
C ALA A 25 -3.14 6.22 17.75
N ASP A 26 -4.26 6.88 18.01
CA ASP A 26 -4.55 8.23 17.54
C ASP A 26 -4.12 9.22 18.63
N THR A 27 -3.08 10.00 18.38
CA THR A 27 -2.49 10.94 19.34
C THR A 27 -3.30 12.21 19.51
N PHE A 28 -4.26 12.48 18.62
CA PHE A 28 -5.17 13.62 18.76
C PHE A 28 -6.29 13.29 19.75
N LYS A 29 -6.80 12.06 19.68
CA LYS A 29 -7.90 11.60 20.54
C LYS A 29 -7.46 11.04 21.88
N ASN A 30 -6.23 10.52 21.99
CA ASN A 30 -5.80 9.78 23.16
C ASN A 30 -4.44 10.27 23.67
N LYS A 31 -4.28 10.28 24.99
CA LYS A 31 -2.97 10.47 25.66
C LYS A 31 -2.32 9.14 26.06
N THR A 32 -3.11 8.06 26.09
CA THR A 32 -2.68 6.73 26.51
C THR A 32 -3.27 5.62 25.65
N ARG A 33 -2.59 4.48 25.55
CA ARG A 33 -3.09 3.27 24.87
C ARG A 33 -2.84 2.01 25.70
N LYS A 34 -3.91 1.28 26.05
CA LYS A 34 -3.81 -0.02 26.72
C LYS A 34 -3.37 -1.09 25.73
N CYS A 35 -2.35 -1.86 26.10
CA CYS A 35 -1.88 -3.02 25.35
C CYS A 35 -2.80 -4.21 25.61
N THR A 36 -3.39 -4.79 24.57
CA THR A 36 -4.26 -5.96 24.69
C THR A 36 -3.49 -7.24 25.04
N SER A 37 -2.20 -7.33 24.70
CA SER A 37 -1.39 -8.53 24.96
C SER A 37 -0.93 -8.68 26.41
N CYS A 38 -0.67 -7.59 27.12
CA CYS A 38 -0.12 -7.64 28.49
C CYS A 38 -0.86 -6.74 29.49
N ASN A 39 -2.00 -6.16 29.08
CA ASN A 39 -2.82 -5.22 29.85
C ASN A 39 -2.12 -3.93 30.34
N TYR A 40 -0.86 -3.69 29.96
CA TYR A 40 -0.11 -2.49 30.33
C TYR A 40 -0.63 -1.24 29.59
N THR A 41 -0.76 -0.13 30.32
CA THR A 41 -1.18 1.17 29.75
C THR A 41 0.05 2.00 29.35
N ASN A 42 0.20 2.27 28.06
CA ASN A 42 1.28 3.08 27.52
C ASN A 42 0.86 4.56 27.51
N LYS A 43 1.73 5.46 28.01
CA LYS A 43 1.59 6.91 27.82
C LYS A 43 2.25 7.32 26.50
N LEU A 44 1.48 7.93 25.59
CA LEU A 44 1.90 8.12 24.19
C LEU A 44 3.00 9.17 24.00
N ASP A 45 3.22 10.03 24.99
CA ASP A 45 4.37 10.95 25.09
C ASP A 45 5.70 10.24 25.38
N ARG A 46 5.66 8.98 25.85
CA ARG A 46 6.82 8.19 26.30
C ARG A 46 7.08 6.93 25.48
N VAL A 47 6.36 6.72 24.39
CA VAL A 47 6.54 5.55 23.52
C VAL A 47 7.52 5.87 22.39
N VAL A 48 8.28 4.86 21.97
CA VAL A 48 9.06 4.96 20.73
C VAL A 48 8.11 4.79 19.56
N ILE A 49 7.96 5.86 18.78
CA ILE A 49 7.17 5.88 17.55
C ILE A 49 7.96 5.16 16.46
N ILE A 50 7.34 4.15 15.85
CA ILE A 50 7.91 3.41 14.73
C ILE A 50 7.59 4.12 13.42
N GLN A 51 6.33 4.54 13.24
CA GLN A 51 5.87 5.21 12.04
C GLN A 51 4.63 6.05 12.33
N ARG A 52 4.45 7.13 11.56
CA ARG A 52 3.28 8.02 11.61
C ARG A 52 2.46 7.91 10.33
N PHE A 53 1.15 8.14 10.45
CA PHE A 53 0.18 8.02 9.37
C PHE A 53 -0.88 9.12 9.49
N SER A 54 -1.40 9.50 8.33
CA SER A 54 -2.50 10.45 8.20
C SER A 54 -3.88 9.82 8.35
N SER A 55 -3.98 8.49 8.28
CA SER A 55 -5.25 7.77 8.45
C SER A 55 -5.09 6.51 9.29
N MET A 56 -6.12 6.21 10.09
CA MET A 56 -6.19 4.99 10.90
C MET A 56 -6.08 3.74 10.01
N HIS A 57 -6.65 3.83 8.82
CA HIS A 57 -6.65 2.78 7.83
C HIS A 57 -5.23 2.38 7.39
N ARG A 58 -4.41 3.36 6.97
CA ARG A 58 -3.02 3.10 6.55
C ARG A 58 -2.19 2.52 7.69
N ALA A 59 -2.40 3.00 8.91
CA ALA A 59 -1.72 2.47 10.10
C ALA A 59 -2.09 1.00 10.40
N GLN A 60 -3.36 0.61 10.19
CA GLN A 60 -3.80 -0.79 10.36
C GLN A 60 -3.13 -1.74 9.37
N ASN A 61 -3.00 -1.34 8.11
CA ASN A 61 -2.34 -2.16 7.09
C ASN A 61 -0.84 -2.31 7.40
N ALA A 62 -0.17 -1.22 7.72
CA ALA A 62 1.23 -1.25 8.14
C ALA A 62 1.45 -2.10 9.41
N LEU A 63 0.53 -2.06 10.37
CA LEU A 63 0.61 -2.91 11.56
C LEU A 63 0.52 -4.40 11.24
N ARG A 64 -0.35 -4.79 10.29
CA ARG A 64 -0.46 -6.20 9.85
C ARG A 64 0.89 -6.70 9.33
N TYR A 65 1.56 -5.90 8.50
CA TYR A 65 2.89 -6.23 7.99
C TYR A 65 3.95 -6.34 9.09
N LEU A 66 3.94 -5.41 10.05
CA LEU A 66 4.90 -5.42 11.17
C LEU A 66 4.76 -6.64 12.09
N LYS A 67 3.60 -7.31 12.09
CA LYS A 67 3.35 -8.54 12.84
C LYS A 67 3.83 -9.81 12.14
N ILE A 68 4.13 -9.75 10.84
CA ILE A 68 4.67 -10.88 10.09
C ILE A 68 6.13 -11.10 10.55
N PRO A 69 6.52 -12.36 10.87
CA PRO A 69 7.92 -12.70 11.17
C PRO A 69 8.86 -12.22 10.07
N ARG A 70 10.04 -11.71 10.43
CA ARG A 70 10.99 -11.12 9.47
C ARG A 70 11.37 -12.08 8.34
N GLU A 71 11.48 -13.36 8.66
CA GLU A 71 11.81 -14.45 7.74
C GLU A 71 10.77 -14.61 6.62
N MET A 72 9.50 -14.31 6.90
CA MET A 72 8.40 -14.40 5.94
C MET A 72 8.15 -13.10 5.17
N ARG A 73 8.86 -12.00 5.50
CA ARG A 73 8.62 -10.69 4.85
C ARG A 73 9.17 -10.61 3.43
N GLY A 74 10.16 -11.43 3.08
CA GLY A 74 10.70 -11.51 1.72
C GLY A 74 9.75 -12.20 0.74
N GLU A 75 8.87 -13.06 1.24
CA GLU A 75 7.90 -13.86 0.45
C GLU A 75 6.50 -13.23 0.38
N ILE A 76 6.31 -12.06 1.00
CA ILE A 76 5.02 -11.35 0.98
C ILE A 76 5.23 -9.98 0.33
N PRO A 77 5.28 -9.91 -1.02
CA PRO A 77 5.63 -8.66 -1.67
C PRO A 77 4.43 -7.70 -1.86
N TYR A 78 3.18 -8.10 -1.57
CA TYR A 78 2.01 -7.37 -2.13
C TYR A 78 0.80 -7.14 -1.22
N LEU A 79 0.77 -7.59 0.04
CA LEU A 79 -0.44 -7.55 0.87
C LEU A 79 -0.77 -6.19 1.53
N LEU A 80 -0.21 -5.08 1.06
CA LEU A 80 -0.16 -3.82 1.81
C LEU A 80 -0.98 -2.64 1.26
N TYR A 81 -1.66 -2.76 0.12
CA TYR A 81 -2.32 -1.60 -0.51
C TYR A 81 -3.79 -1.77 -0.91
N SER A 82 -4.54 -2.70 -0.34
CA SER A 82 -5.97 -2.78 -0.63
C SER A 82 -6.83 -3.10 0.58
N THR A 83 -7.76 -2.19 0.89
CA THR A 83 -9.09 -2.63 1.34
C THR A 83 -10.13 -2.14 0.35
N LEU A 84 -11.29 -2.79 0.35
CA LEU A 84 -12.27 -2.81 -0.74
C LEU A 84 -12.78 -1.44 -1.21
N ASP A 85 -12.82 -0.40 -0.36
CA ASP A 85 -13.13 0.99 -0.78
C ASP A 85 -11.97 1.66 -1.55
N ASP A 86 -10.74 1.26 -1.24
CA ASP A 86 -9.52 1.61 -1.98
C ASP A 86 -9.37 0.71 -3.22
N VAL A 87 -9.91 -0.53 -3.25
CA VAL A 87 -9.83 -1.39 -4.46
C VAL A 87 -10.54 -0.74 -5.63
N GLN A 88 -11.76 -0.24 -5.44
CA GLN A 88 -12.48 0.47 -6.52
C GLN A 88 -11.78 1.78 -6.88
N SER A 89 -11.22 2.51 -5.90
CA SER A 89 -10.48 3.75 -6.13
C SER A 89 -9.17 3.52 -6.89
N GLN A 90 -8.40 2.50 -6.49
CA GLN A 90 -7.17 2.04 -7.13
C GLN A 90 -7.46 1.46 -8.51
N GLU A 91 -8.56 0.72 -8.70
CA GLU A 91 -8.95 0.24 -10.02
C GLU A 91 -9.39 1.39 -10.94
N ASN A 92 -10.12 2.37 -10.42
CA ASN A 92 -10.47 3.57 -11.18
C ASN A 92 -9.22 4.40 -11.53
N ALA A 93 -8.29 4.54 -10.60
CA ALA A 93 -7.01 5.23 -10.81
C ALA A 93 -6.11 4.47 -11.78
N ALA A 94 -6.07 3.14 -11.69
CA ALA A 94 -5.35 2.27 -12.61
C ALA A 94 -5.97 2.31 -14.02
N ARG A 95 -7.30 2.34 -14.15
CA ARG A 95 -7.99 2.53 -15.45
C ARG A 95 -7.67 3.90 -16.06
N ALA A 96 -7.70 4.96 -15.25
CA ALA A 96 -7.36 6.31 -15.71
C ALA A 96 -5.89 6.39 -16.15
N PHE A 97 -4.98 5.79 -15.37
CA PHE A 97 -3.58 5.65 -15.72
C PHE A 97 -3.39 4.87 -17.02
N MET A 98 -4.02 3.70 -17.16
CA MET A 98 -3.93 2.87 -18.35
C MET A 98 -4.46 3.58 -19.60
N LYS A 99 -5.51 4.39 -19.49
CA LYS A 99 -5.98 5.26 -20.58
C LYS A 99 -4.91 6.24 -21.05
N SER A 100 -4.10 6.79 -20.12
CA SER A 100 -2.99 7.69 -20.45
C SER A 100 -1.76 6.97 -21.02
N ILE A 101 -1.53 5.71 -20.64
CA ILE A 101 -0.38 4.90 -21.06
C ILE A 101 -0.62 4.15 -22.36
N LYS A 102 -1.87 3.78 -22.69
CA LYS A 102 -2.25 3.06 -23.91
C LYS A 102 -1.58 3.59 -25.20
N PRO A 103 -1.58 4.91 -25.50
CA PRO A 103 -0.91 5.41 -26.70
C PRO A 103 0.62 5.24 -26.64
N LEU A 104 1.22 5.27 -25.45
CA LEU A 104 2.66 5.06 -25.28
C LEU A 104 3.04 3.59 -25.48
N LEU A 105 2.19 2.66 -25.05
CA LEU A 105 2.33 1.23 -25.35
C LEU A 105 2.25 0.97 -26.86
N ALA A 106 1.30 1.61 -27.56
CA ALA A 106 1.22 1.54 -29.01
C ALA A 106 2.47 2.08 -29.71
N ASN A 107 3.16 3.05 -29.09
CA ASN A 107 4.42 3.62 -29.56
C ASN A 107 5.67 2.86 -29.05
N GLY A 108 5.51 1.64 -28.53
CA GLY A 108 6.62 0.74 -28.21
C GLY A 108 7.16 0.80 -26.78
N MET A 109 6.48 1.51 -25.86
CA MET A 109 6.80 1.47 -24.43
C MET A 109 6.77 0.04 -23.89
N LYS A 110 7.74 -0.32 -23.04
CA LYS A 110 7.85 -1.65 -22.45
C LYS A 110 7.05 -1.76 -21.15
N THR A 111 6.63 -2.98 -20.80
CA THR A 111 5.78 -3.21 -19.61
C THR A 111 6.48 -2.84 -18.31
N TRP A 112 7.82 -2.99 -18.23
CA TRP A 112 8.59 -2.56 -17.07
C TRP A 112 8.61 -1.03 -16.89
N GLU A 113 8.49 -0.25 -17.98
CA GLU A 113 8.37 1.21 -17.93
C GLU A 113 7.00 1.62 -17.42
N VAL A 114 5.95 0.91 -17.83
CA VAL A 114 4.59 1.05 -17.29
C VAL A 114 4.60 0.79 -15.79
N LYS A 115 5.25 -0.29 -15.34
CA LYS A 115 5.40 -0.62 -13.91
C LYS A 115 6.09 0.49 -13.13
N ARG A 116 7.21 1.02 -13.64
CA ARG A 116 7.91 2.14 -12.99
C ARG A 116 7.02 3.39 -12.89
N LYS A 117 6.29 3.74 -13.95
CA LYS A 117 5.38 4.89 -13.95
C LYS A 117 4.19 4.70 -13.00
N ALA A 118 3.62 3.50 -12.93
CA ALA A 118 2.53 3.17 -12.01
C ALA A 118 2.98 3.34 -10.55
N ILE A 119 4.14 2.78 -10.19
CA ILE A 119 4.71 2.90 -8.84
C ILE A 119 5.02 4.36 -8.49
N ALA A 120 5.55 5.14 -9.44
CA ALA A 120 5.82 6.56 -9.23
C ALA A 120 4.55 7.40 -8.96
N GLN A 121 3.40 6.95 -9.47
CA GLN A 121 2.09 7.55 -9.20
C GLN A 121 1.41 6.99 -7.93
N GLY A 122 2.07 6.08 -7.22
CA GLY A 122 1.52 5.43 -6.04
C GLY A 122 0.40 4.45 -6.34
N LEU A 123 0.33 3.94 -7.57
CA LEU A 123 -0.67 2.97 -8.00
C LEU A 123 -0.26 1.54 -7.63
N ASP A 124 -1.25 0.74 -7.29
CA ASP A 124 -1.08 -0.69 -7.05
C ASP A 124 -0.77 -1.43 -8.37
N TRP A 125 0.41 -2.05 -8.45
CA TRP A 125 0.84 -2.76 -9.66
C TRP A 125 -0.10 -3.92 -10.02
N PRO A 126 -0.53 -4.81 -9.10
CA PRO A 126 -1.54 -5.83 -9.39
C PRO A 126 -2.82 -5.28 -10.03
N ALA A 127 -3.34 -4.14 -9.58
CA ALA A 127 -4.51 -3.53 -10.21
C ALA A 127 -4.23 -3.06 -11.65
N VAL A 128 -3.07 -2.44 -11.88
CA VAL A 128 -2.62 -2.02 -13.21
C VAL A 128 -2.36 -3.22 -14.13
N GLU A 129 -1.72 -4.26 -13.61
CA GLU A 129 -1.37 -5.48 -14.34
C GLU A 129 -2.62 -6.26 -14.75
N ARG A 130 -3.65 -6.35 -13.90
CA ARG A 130 -4.95 -6.94 -14.28
C ARG A 130 -5.57 -6.23 -15.48
N ILE A 131 -5.59 -4.90 -15.48
CA ILE A 131 -6.14 -4.12 -16.59
C ILE A 131 -5.28 -4.28 -17.84
N LEU A 132 -3.97 -4.33 -17.69
CA LEU A 132 -3.01 -4.52 -18.77
C LEU A 132 -3.17 -5.90 -19.45
N VAL A 133 -3.36 -6.96 -18.66
CA VAL A 133 -3.70 -8.30 -19.17
C VAL A 133 -5.07 -8.29 -19.86
N GLN A 134 -6.10 -7.68 -19.24
CA GLN A 134 -7.44 -7.60 -19.84
C GLN A 134 -7.41 -6.87 -21.20
N MET A 135 -6.66 -5.78 -21.33
CA MET A 135 -6.49 -5.06 -22.59
C MET A 135 -5.79 -5.91 -23.66
N ARG A 136 -4.84 -6.76 -23.26
CA ARG A 136 -4.19 -7.72 -24.17
C ARG A 136 -5.16 -8.81 -24.61
N GLU A 137 -5.95 -9.37 -23.69
CA GLU A 137 -7.00 -10.36 -24.01
C GLU A 137 -8.06 -9.80 -24.96
N ASN A 138 -8.39 -8.50 -24.83
CA ASN A 138 -9.27 -7.78 -25.75
C ASN A 138 -8.62 -7.42 -27.10
N GLY A 139 -7.33 -7.72 -27.30
CA GLY A 139 -6.59 -7.36 -28.52
C GLY A 139 -6.29 -5.86 -28.67
N GLU A 140 -6.41 -5.07 -27.60
CA GLU A 140 -6.20 -3.62 -27.64
C GLU A 140 -4.72 -3.22 -27.60
N ILE A 141 -3.86 -4.08 -27.06
CA ILE A 141 -2.41 -3.87 -26.92
C ILE A 141 -1.67 -5.18 -27.15
N VAL A 142 -0.37 -5.07 -27.43
CA VAL A 142 0.57 -6.20 -27.46
C VAL A 142 1.57 -6.02 -26.32
N LEU A 143 1.75 -7.05 -25.51
CA LEU A 143 2.71 -7.04 -24.41
C LEU A 143 4.10 -7.42 -24.91
N ASP A 144 5.14 -6.95 -24.22
CA ASP A 144 6.49 -7.34 -24.58
C ASP A 144 6.77 -8.81 -24.23
N ARG A 145 7.71 -9.43 -24.97
CA ARG A 145 8.01 -10.86 -24.91
C ARG A 145 8.39 -11.35 -23.51
N ASN A 146 9.03 -10.51 -22.69
CA ASN A 146 9.40 -10.91 -21.33
C ASN A 146 8.15 -11.03 -20.47
N HIS A 147 7.22 -10.09 -20.61
CA HIS A 147 5.96 -10.13 -19.86
C HIS A 147 5.07 -11.32 -20.29
N GLU A 148 5.00 -11.63 -21.59
CA GLU A 148 4.32 -12.82 -22.10
C GLU A 148 4.91 -14.12 -21.52
N LEU A 149 6.25 -14.21 -21.41
CA LEU A 149 6.91 -15.37 -20.79
C LEU A 149 6.53 -15.51 -19.31
N HIS A 150 6.47 -14.41 -18.56
CA HIS A 150 6.05 -14.43 -17.16
C HIS A 150 4.61 -14.94 -17.00
N LEU A 151 3.69 -14.48 -17.86
CA LEU A 151 2.30 -14.95 -17.87
C LEU A 151 2.20 -16.45 -18.18
N SER A 152 2.93 -16.95 -19.18
CA SER A 152 2.91 -18.38 -19.55
C SER A 152 3.47 -19.32 -18.48
N GLN A 153 4.30 -18.82 -17.58
CA GLN A 153 4.94 -19.60 -16.52
C GLN A 153 4.08 -19.70 -15.25
N GLY A 154 2.88 -19.11 -15.23
CA GLY A 154 1.99 -19.12 -14.07
C GLY A 154 2.60 -18.41 -12.85
N ARG A 155 3.59 -17.53 -13.06
CA ARG A 155 4.20 -16.72 -12.01
C ARG A 155 3.29 -15.53 -11.71
N TYR A 156 2.21 -15.80 -11.00
CA TYR A 156 1.29 -14.82 -10.40
C TYR A 156 1.56 -14.67 -8.90
#